data_AF-Q9D2U5-F1
#
_entry.id   AF-Q9D2U5-F1
#
_cell.length_a   1.000
_cell.length_b   1.000
_cell.length_c   1.000
_cell.angle_alpha   90.00
_cell.angle_beta   90.00
_cell.angle_gamma   90.00
#
_symmetry.space_group_name_H-M   'P 1'
#
loop_
_entity.id
_entity.type
_entity.pdbx_description
1 polymer ?
#
loop_
_entity_poly.entity_id
_entity_poly.type
_entity_poly.pdbx_seq_one_letter_code
_entity_poly.pdbx_strand_id
1 'polypeptide(L)'
;MAGAGPTMLLREENGCCSRRQSSSSAGDSDGEQEDSPATRARQQLEALLNKTMRIRMTDGRTLVGCFLCTDRDCNVILGSAQEFLKPSDSFSAGEPRVLGLAMVPGHHIVSIEVQRESLSGGPYL
;
A
#
# COMPACT_ATOMS: atom_id res chain seq x y z
N MET A 1 6.09 58.68 30.82
CA MET A 1 4.78 58.06 30.54
C MET A 1 5.02 56.60 30.20
N ALA A 2 4.28 55.71 30.84
CA ALA A 2 4.38 54.25 30.72
C ALA A 2 3.93 53.75 29.34
N GLY A 3 4.40 52.56 28.96
CA GLY A 3 3.86 51.83 27.82
C GLY A 3 4.72 50.68 27.30
N ALA A 4 5.22 49.80 28.18
CA ALA A 4 5.65 48.46 27.76
C ALA A 4 4.39 47.58 27.69
N GLY A 5 3.98 47.20 26.49
CA GLY A 5 2.83 46.32 26.24
C GLY A 5 3.16 45.33 25.12
N PRO A 6 2.66 44.08 25.19
CA PRO A 6 3.34 42.93 24.64
C PRO A 6 2.90 42.61 23.21
N THR A 7 3.85 42.34 22.32
CA THR A 7 3.56 41.76 21.00
C THR A 7 3.61 40.24 21.10
N MET A 8 2.42 39.67 20.96
CA MET A 8 2.10 38.24 20.99
C MET A 8 2.88 37.48 19.91
N LEU A 9 3.65 36.50 20.35
CA LEU A 9 4.20 35.43 19.53
C LEU A 9 3.18 34.27 19.47
N LEU A 10 3.16 33.60 18.32
CA LEU A 10 2.38 32.40 17.94
C LEU A 10 0.89 32.56 17.66
N ARG A 11 0.54 32.49 16.37
CA ARG A 11 -0.24 31.37 15.82
C ARG A 11 -0.10 31.32 14.29
N GLU A 12 0.68 30.36 13.78
CA GLU A 12 0.59 29.98 12.37
C GLU A 12 -0.58 29.02 12.19
N GLU A 13 -1.66 29.57 11.65
CA GLU A 13 -2.88 28.88 11.26
C GLU A 13 -2.76 28.41 9.80
N ASN A 14 -2.01 27.33 9.57
CA ASN A 14 -2.10 26.60 8.30
C ASN A 14 -3.31 25.66 8.35
N GLY A 15 -4.47 26.22 8.04
CA GLY A 15 -5.73 25.53 7.88
C GLY A 15 -5.68 24.47 6.77
N CYS A 16 -5.63 23.21 7.17
CA CYS A 16 -5.83 22.07 6.29
C CYS A 16 -7.26 21.54 6.50
N CYS A 17 -8.11 21.78 5.51
CA CYS A 17 -9.34 21.02 5.25
C CYS A 17 -10.45 21.06 6.31
N SER A 18 -11.15 22.19 6.40
CA SER A 18 -12.54 22.19 6.89
C SER A 18 -13.39 23.21 6.12
N ARG A 19 -14.26 22.66 5.25
CA ARG A 19 -15.60 23.16 4.92
C ARG A 19 -15.72 24.39 4.01
N ARG A 20 -16.16 24.16 2.75
CA ARG A 20 -17.20 24.98 2.08
C ARG A 20 -18.09 24.12 1.17
N GLN A 21 -19.38 24.13 1.51
CA GLN A 21 -20.50 23.83 0.62
C GLN A 21 -20.73 25.04 -0.31
N SER A 22 -20.94 24.80 -1.61
CA SER A 22 -21.58 25.70 -2.60
C SER A 22 -21.49 24.99 -3.95
N SER A 23 -22.53 24.32 -4.44
CA SER A 23 -23.76 24.84 -5.11
C SER A 23 -23.70 24.57 -6.63
N SER A 24 -24.57 23.65 -7.07
CA SER A 24 -25.28 23.57 -8.36
C SER A 24 -24.52 23.81 -9.68
N SER A 25 -24.42 22.75 -10.49
CA SER A 25 -24.80 22.77 -11.92
C SER A 25 -25.07 21.33 -12.36
N ALA A 26 -26.34 21.00 -12.55
CA ALA A 26 -26.81 19.74 -13.11
C ALA A 26 -26.44 19.71 -14.60
N GLY A 27 -25.33 19.07 -14.93
CA GLY A 27 -25.02 18.60 -16.27
C GLY A 27 -25.20 17.09 -16.26
N ASP A 28 -26.42 16.64 -16.57
CA ASP A 28 -26.69 15.25 -16.89
C ASP A 28 -26.09 15.01 -18.29
N SER A 29 -24.89 14.47 -18.32
CA SER A 29 -24.28 13.97 -19.55
C SER A 29 -23.93 12.54 -19.27
N ASP A 30 -24.80 11.64 -19.75
CA ASP A 30 -24.57 10.20 -19.91
C ASP A 30 -23.46 9.96 -20.97
N GLY A 31 -22.32 10.61 -20.80
CA GLY A 31 -21.10 10.21 -21.46
C GLY A 31 -20.59 9.00 -20.70
N GLU A 32 -20.55 7.84 -21.37
CA GLU A 32 -19.77 6.69 -20.93
C GLU A 32 -18.29 7.13 -20.84
N GLN A 33 -17.94 7.75 -19.73
CA GLN A 33 -16.63 8.34 -19.49
C GLN A 33 -15.68 7.18 -19.28
N GLU A 34 -14.98 6.77 -20.35
CA GLU A 34 -13.97 5.71 -20.27
C GLU A 34 -12.99 5.99 -19.13
N ASP A 35 -12.75 4.99 -18.30
CA ASP A 35 -11.84 5.10 -17.17
C ASP A 35 -10.44 5.51 -17.65
N SER A 36 -9.90 6.58 -17.06
CA SER A 36 -8.53 7.00 -17.33
C SER A 36 -7.52 5.88 -17.01
N PRO A 37 -6.32 5.87 -17.63
CA PRO A 37 -5.28 4.90 -17.28
C PRO A 37 -4.94 4.88 -15.78
N ALA A 38 -4.96 6.04 -15.12
CA ALA A 38 -4.75 6.15 -13.68
C ALA A 38 -5.88 5.53 -12.87
N THR A 39 -7.13 5.70 -13.30
CA THR A 39 -8.30 5.06 -12.67
C THR A 39 -8.20 3.54 -12.75
N ARG A 40 -7.84 3.00 -13.92
CA ARG A 40 -7.65 1.56 -14.12
C ARG A 40 -6.49 1.02 -13.29
N ALA A 41 -5.36 1.73 -13.22
CA ALA A 41 -4.22 1.34 -12.40
C ALA A 41 -4.56 1.32 -10.91
N ARG A 42 -5.35 2.30 -10.43
CA ARG A 42 -5.86 2.33 -9.05
C ARG A 42 -6.76 1.14 -8.77
N GLN A 43 -7.73 0.85 -9.65
CA GLN A 43 -8.63 -0.31 -9.51
C GLN A 43 -7.83 -1.63 -9.47
N GLN A 44 -6.79 -1.76 -10.30
CA GLN A 44 -5.90 -2.90 -10.29
C GLN A 44 -5.14 -3.02 -8.96
N LEU A 45 -4.57 -1.93 -8.45
CA LEU A 45 -3.87 -1.93 -7.16
C LEU A 45 -4.81 -2.25 -5.99
N GLU A 46 -6.03 -1.74 -6.03
CA GLU A 46 -7.07 -2.02 -5.02
C GLU A 46 -7.48 -3.49 -5.03
N ALA A 47 -7.61 -4.10 -6.21
CA ALA A 47 -7.93 -5.52 -6.34
C ALA A 47 -6.83 -6.44 -5.77
N LEU A 48 -5.60 -5.92 -5.61
CA LEU A 48 -4.48 -6.64 -5.01
C LEU A 48 -4.45 -6.56 -3.48
N LEU A 49 -5.16 -5.61 -2.86
CA LEU A 49 -5.14 -5.41 -1.41
C LEU A 49 -5.58 -6.68 -0.67
N ASN A 50 -4.89 -6.97 0.42
CA ASN A 50 -5.03 -8.14 1.27
C ASN A 50 -4.85 -9.49 0.56
N LYS A 51 -4.38 -9.50 -0.70
CA LYS A 51 -4.02 -10.75 -1.38
C LYS A 51 -2.63 -11.20 -0.95
N THR A 52 -2.46 -12.50 -0.78
CA THR A 52 -1.15 -13.09 -0.51
C THR A 52 -0.26 -12.95 -1.73
N MET A 53 0.91 -12.35 -1.53
CA MET A 53 1.92 -12.13 -2.54
C MET A 53 3.22 -12.85 -2.20
N ARG A 54 3.89 -13.35 -3.22
CA ARG A 54 5.25 -13.84 -3.19
C ARG A 54 6.13 -12.87 -3.97
N ILE A 55 7.10 -12.27 -3.28
CA ILE A 55 8.05 -11.30 -3.85
C ILE A 55 9.44 -11.94 -3.88
N ARG A 56 10.05 -12.01 -5.05
CA ARG A 56 11.47 -12.39 -5.18
C ARG A 56 12.35 -11.15 -5.19
N MET A 57 13.41 -11.18 -4.40
CA MET A 57 14.36 -10.09 -4.26
C MET A 57 15.64 -10.30 -5.07
N THR A 58 16.33 -9.20 -5.38
CA THR A 58 17.60 -9.19 -6.12
C THR A 58 18.74 -9.93 -5.42
N ASP A 59 18.69 -10.06 -4.09
CA ASP A 59 19.68 -10.81 -3.31
C ASP A 59 19.37 -12.32 -3.19
N GLY A 60 18.29 -12.78 -3.83
CA GLY A 60 17.90 -14.18 -3.86
C GLY A 60 16.92 -14.59 -2.75
N ARG A 61 16.55 -13.67 -1.85
CA ARG A 61 15.50 -13.93 -0.85
C ARG A 61 14.11 -13.94 -1.49
N THR A 62 13.19 -14.66 -0.88
CA THR A 62 11.77 -14.64 -1.23
C THR A 62 10.94 -14.23 -0.02
N LEU A 63 10.10 -13.21 -0.16
CA LEU A 63 9.15 -12.83 0.86
C LEU A 63 7.75 -13.31 0.47
N VAL A 64 7.00 -13.80 1.45
CA VAL A 64 5.60 -14.18 1.29
C VAL A 64 4.80 -13.46 2.37
N GLY A 65 3.74 -12.74 1.98
CA GLY A 65 2.89 -12.01 2.92
C GLY A 65 1.67 -11.41 2.24
N CYS A 66 0.79 -10.80 3.01
CA CYS A 66 -0.41 -10.13 2.48
C CYS A 66 -0.06 -8.70 2.06
N PHE A 67 -0.38 -8.31 0.83
CA PHE A 67 -0.18 -6.93 0.38
C PHE A 67 -1.14 -5.98 1.10
N LEU A 68 -0.61 -5.01 1.83
CA LEU A 68 -1.42 -4.07 2.61
C LEU A 68 -1.59 -2.73 1.91
N CYS A 69 -0.49 -2.21 1.36
CA CYS A 69 -0.46 -0.91 0.69
C CYS A 69 0.90 -0.68 0.06
N THR A 70 1.01 0.45 -0.65
CA THR A 70 2.28 1.09 -0.96
C THR A 70 2.45 2.35 -0.14
N ASP A 71 3.70 2.75 0.14
CA ASP A 71 3.98 4.09 0.66
C ASP A 71 4.13 5.13 -0.46
N ARG A 72 4.55 6.35 -0.10
CA ARG A 72 4.78 7.45 -1.05
C ARG A 72 5.87 7.14 -2.09
N ASP A 73 6.88 6.39 -1.71
CA ASP A 73 8.04 6.07 -2.54
C ASP A 73 7.83 4.77 -3.33
N CYS A 74 6.60 4.26 -3.36
CA CYS A 74 6.19 3.03 -4.03
C CYS A 74 6.87 1.77 -3.46
N ASN A 75 7.28 1.79 -2.19
CA ASN A 75 7.68 0.58 -1.48
C ASN A 75 6.44 -0.27 -1.18
N VAL A 76 6.58 -1.58 -1.22
CA VAL A 76 5.49 -2.53 -0.94
C VAL A 76 5.46 -2.86 0.55
N ILE A 77 4.30 -2.75 1.18
CA ILE A 77 4.09 -3.14 2.58
C ILE A 77 3.38 -4.49 2.63
N LEU A 78 4.02 -5.47 3.26
CA LEU A 78 3.49 -6.82 3.48
C LEU A 78 3.16 -7.06 4.95
N GLY A 79 1.93 -7.51 5.21
CA GLY A 79 1.49 -8.03 6.50
C GLY A 79 1.65 -9.56 6.60
N SER A 80 1.71 -10.06 7.83
CA SER A 80 2.00 -11.47 8.16
C SER A 80 3.16 -12.06 7.35
N ALA A 81 4.20 -11.24 7.15
CA ALA A 81 5.28 -11.56 6.23
C ALA A 81 6.22 -12.65 6.77
N GLN A 82 6.71 -13.48 5.85
CA GLN A 82 7.70 -14.52 6.05
C GLN A 82 8.80 -14.38 5.01
N GLU A 83 10.03 -14.64 5.40
CA GLU A 83 11.22 -14.58 4.55
C GLU A 83 11.83 -15.98 4.38
N PHE A 84 12.04 -16.37 3.13
CA PHE A 84 12.73 -17.57 2.74
C PHE A 84 14.10 -17.18 2.20
N LEU A 85 15.15 -17.70 2.84
CA LEU A 85 16.52 -17.52 2.40
C LEU A 85 16.78 -18.32 1.11
N LYS A 86 17.82 -17.92 0.40
CA LYS A 86 18.25 -18.61 -0.81
C LYS A 86 18.61 -20.07 -0.47
N PRO A 87 18.25 -21.05 -1.32
CA PRO A 87 18.53 -22.47 -1.05
C PRO A 87 20.00 -22.80 -0.79
N SER A 88 20.94 -21.99 -1.30
CA SER A 88 22.38 -22.17 -1.09
C SER A 88 22.88 -21.76 0.30
N ASP A 89 22.12 -20.95 1.02
CA ASP A 89 22.66 -20.20 2.16
C ASP A 89 22.42 -20.88 3.50
N SER A 90 21.67 -22.00 3.55
CA SER A 90 21.42 -22.72 4.81
C SER A 90 21.01 -24.18 4.61
N PHE A 91 21.51 -25.07 5.48
CA PHE A 91 20.96 -26.43 5.68
C PHE A 91 19.48 -26.39 6.07
N SER A 92 19.03 -25.28 6.67
CA SER A 92 17.63 -25.00 7.05
C SER A 92 16.81 -24.32 5.94
N ALA A 93 17.23 -24.40 4.67
CA ALA A 93 16.59 -23.73 3.52
C ALA A 93 15.07 -23.98 3.33
N GLY A 94 14.45 -24.86 4.14
CA GLY A 94 13.02 -25.10 4.16
C GLY A 94 12.22 -24.27 5.17
N GLU A 95 12.83 -23.77 6.26
CA GLU A 95 12.07 -23.09 7.32
C GLU A 95 12.06 -21.56 7.12
N PRO A 96 10.88 -20.94 6.94
CA PRO A 96 10.79 -19.50 6.79
C PRO A 96 11.07 -18.75 8.10
N ARG A 97 11.73 -17.61 8.00
CA ARG A 97 11.81 -16.64 9.09
C ARG A 97 10.53 -15.82 9.15
N VAL A 98 9.86 -15.81 10.30
CA VAL A 98 8.69 -14.95 10.53
C VAL A 98 9.15 -13.50 10.76
N LEU A 99 8.57 -12.56 10.00
CA LEU A 99 8.82 -11.12 10.13
C LEU A 99 7.62 -10.37 10.73
N GLY A 100 6.39 -10.80 10.41
CA GLY A 100 5.16 -10.11 10.82
C GLY A 100 4.84 -8.95 9.88
N LEU A 101 5.65 -7.90 9.85
CA LEU A 101 5.50 -6.77 8.92
C LEU A 101 6.79 -6.57 8.13
N ALA A 102 6.71 -6.33 6.83
CA ALA A 102 7.86 -6.07 5.98
C ALA A 102 7.62 -4.93 4.99
N MET A 103 8.62 -4.07 4.82
CA MET A 103 8.70 -3.07 3.76
C MET A 103 9.68 -3.57 2.69
N VAL A 104 9.25 -3.62 1.44
CA VAL A 104 10.07 -4.11 0.32
C VAL A 104 10.29 -2.98 -0.68
N PRO A 105 11.53 -2.47 -0.82
CA PRO A 105 11.85 -1.45 -1.79
C PRO A 105 11.67 -1.94 -3.23
N GLY A 106 11.02 -1.13 -4.06
CA GLY A 106 10.69 -1.51 -5.45
C GLY A 106 11.92 -1.91 -6.29
N HIS A 107 13.06 -1.23 -6.10
CA HIS A 107 14.30 -1.50 -6.85
C HIS A 107 14.97 -2.84 -6.49
N HIS A 108 14.54 -3.50 -5.40
CA HIS A 108 14.98 -4.83 -5.04
C HIS A 108 14.02 -5.92 -5.52
N ILE A 109 12.84 -5.57 -6.06
CA ILE A 109 11.85 -6.53 -6.52
C ILE A 109 12.24 -7.04 -7.91
N VAL A 110 12.47 -8.35 -8.01
CA VAL A 110 12.69 -9.04 -9.30
C VAL A 110 11.36 -9.46 -9.90
N SER A 111 10.42 -9.91 -9.08
CA SER A 111 9.09 -10.32 -9.53
C SER A 111 8.11 -10.44 -8.37
N ILE A 112 6.83 -10.27 -8.68
CA ILE A 112 5.71 -10.44 -7.76
C ILE A 112 4.75 -11.49 -8.35
N GLU A 113 4.35 -12.46 -7.53
CA GLU A 113 3.31 -13.44 -7.84
C GLU A 113 2.19 -13.29 -6.81
N VAL A 114 0.95 -13.33 -7.26
CA VAL A 114 -0.23 -13.20 -6.39
C VAL A 114 -0.91 -14.55 -6.30
N GLN A 115 -1.17 -15.02 -5.08
CA GLN A 115 -1.89 -16.26 -4.86
C GLN A 115 -3.32 -16.09 -5.39
N ARG A 116 -3.73 -16.97 -6.29
CA ARG A 116 -5.11 -17.02 -6.76
C ARG A 116 -6.00 -17.57 -5.65
N GLU A 117 -7.15 -16.94 -5.49
CA GLU A 117 -8.19 -17.42 -4.59
C GLU A 117 -8.73 -18.75 -5.13
N SER A 118 -8.40 -19.85 -4.46
CA SER A 118 -9.00 -21.15 -4.75
C SER A 118 -10.43 -21.12 -4.20
N LEU A 119 -11.44 -21.27 -5.07
CA LEU A 119 -12.85 -21.39 -4.70
C LEU A 119 -13.17 -22.69 -3.89
N SER A 120 -12.18 -23.35 -3.31
CA SER A 120 -12.34 -24.56 -2.49
C SER A 120 -12.73 -24.18 -1.06
N GLY A 121 -13.99 -23.81 -0.89
CA GLY A 121 -14.61 -23.52 0.39
C GLY A 121 -16.13 -23.54 0.28
N GLY A 122 -16.70 -24.65 -0.20
CA GLY A 122 -18.13 -24.90 0.02
C GLY A 122 -18.37 -25.00 1.52
N PRO A 123 -19.47 -24.44 2.07
CA PRO A 123 -19.70 -24.33 3.53
C PRO A 123 -20.02 -25.66 4.23
N TYR A 124 -19.65 -26.81 3.66
CA TYR A 124 -20.00 -28.13 4.16
C TYR A 124 -18.82 -29.11 4.09
N LEU A 125 -17.72 -28.83 4.81
CA LEU A 125 -16.81 -29.83 5.37
C LEU A 125 -16.23 -29.32 6.69
#